data_AF-A0AA45UU53-F1
#
_entry.id   AF-A0AA45UU53-F1
#
_cell.length_a   1.000
_cell.length_b   1.000
_cell.length_c   1.000
_cell.angle_alpha   90.00
_cell.angle_beta   90.00
_cell.angle_gamma   90.00
#
_symmetry.space_group_name_H-M   'P 1'
#
loop_
_entity.id
_entity.type
_entity.pdbx_description
1 polymer ?
#
loop_
_entity_poly.entity_id
_entity_poly.type
_entity_poly.pdbx_seq_one_letter_code
_entity_poly.pdbx_strand_id
1 'polypeptide(L)'
;MLPRHPSQLYEALFEGLIPLILFNVLLRITNIKQHPGMIACAFCVWYGTARCVIEFFREPDIQIGSVAFGWLTMGMLLSVPMILIPLIVFVVLVYKNVKYKTA
;
A
#
# COMPACT_ATOMS: atom_id res chain seq x y z
N MET A 1 17.30 -6.16 29.12
CA MET A 1 16.93 -5.97 27.70
C MET A 1 15.43 -5.75 27.67
N LEU A 2 14.99 -4.54 27.34
CA LEU A 2 13.56 -4.25 27.16
C LEU A 2 13.02 -5.10 25.99
N PRO A 3 11.81 -5.67 26.09
CA PRO A 3 11.18 -6.39 24.98
C PRO A 3 11.07 -5.46 23.78
N ARG A 4 11.71 -5.81 22.67
CA ARG A 4 11.53 -5.12 21.39
C ARG A 4 10.26 -5.63 20.75
N HIS A 5 9.42 -4.72 20.24
CA HIS A 5 8.29 -5.12 19.40
C HIS A 5 8.81 -5.89 18.18
N PRO A 6 8.25 -7.07 17.85
CA PRO A 6 8.68 -7.84 16.69
C PRO A 6 8.10 -7.22 15.41
N SER A 7 8.57 -6.02 15.06
CA SER A 7 8.17 -5.28 13.84
C SER A 7 8.30 -6.14 12.58
N GLN A 8 9.27 -7.06 12.54
CA GLN A 8 9.48 -8.01 11.44
C GLN A 8 8.29 -8.95 11.19
N LEU A 9 7.58 -9.37 12.24
CA LEU A 9 6.37 -10.20 12.08
C LEU A 9 5.23 -9.38 11.46
N TYR A 10 5.10 -8.11 11.84
CA TYR A 10 4.13 -7.21 11.23
C TYR A 10 4.48 -6.90 9.77
N GLU A 11 5.75 -6.64 9.47
CA GLU A 11 6.25 -6.44 8.09
C GLU A 11 5.98 -7.68 7.22
N ALA A 12 6.31 -8.88 7.69
CA ALA A 12 6.08 -10.11 6.93
C ALA A 12 4.58 -10.39 6.68
N LEU A 13 3.70 -10.04 7.63
CA LEU A 13 2.26 -10.20 7.47
C LEU A 13 1.68 -9.17 6.50
N PHE A 14 1.98 -7.88 6.70
CA PHE A 14 1.37 -6.79 5.94
C PHE A 14 1.99 -6.59 4.54
N GLU A 15 3.28 -6.86 4.35
CA GLU A 15 3.94 -6.79 3.04
C GLU A 15 3.92 -8.14 2.29
N GLY A 16 3.76 -9.26 3.00
CA GLY A 16 3.78 -10.61 2.41
C GLY A 16 2.43 -11.31 2.44
N LEU A 17 2.04 -11.81 3.61
CA LEU A 17 0.98 -12.81 3.72
C LEU A 17 -0.43 -12.25 3.39
N ILE A 18 -0.76 -11.08 3.91
CA ILE A 18 -2.05 -10.42 3.67
C ILE A 18 -2.23 -10.03 2.19
N PRO A 19 -1.30 -9.31 1.54
CA PRO A 19 -1.45 -8.99 0.12
C PRO A 19 -1.46 -10.26 -0.74
N LEU A 20 -0.66 -11.29 -0.42
CA LEU A 20 -0.68 -12.55 -1.16
C LEU A 20 -2.06 -13.21 -1.14
N ILE A 21 -2.73 -13.27 0.01
CA ILE A 21 -4.08 -13.83 0.12
C ILE A 21 -5.10 -12.91 -0.56
N LEU A 22 -5.08 -11.61 -0.24
CA LEU A 22 -6.06 -10.64 -0.74
C LEU A 22 -6.05 -10.55 -2.27
N PHE A 23 -4.88 -10.42 -2.88
CA PHE A 23 -4.77 -10.31 -4.33
C PHE A 23 -5.04 -11.64 -5.04
N ASN A 24 -4.66 -12.78 -4.45
CA ASN A 24 -4.99 -14.09 -5.01
C ASN A 24 -6.52 -14.34 -4.99
N VAL A 25 -7.20 -13.96 -3.91
CA VAL A 25 -8.67 -14.01 -3.83
C VAL A 25 -9.30 -13.04 -4.83
N LEU A 26 -8.83 -11.79 -4.89
CA LEU A 26 -9.35 -10.79 -5.81
C LEU A 26 -9.23 -11.27 -7.28
N LEU A 27 -8.08 -11.83 -7.65
CA LEU A 27 -7.84 -12.40 -8.99
C LEU A 27 -8.76 -13.59 -9.32
N ARG A 28 -9.25 -14.32 -8.33
CA ARG A 28 -10.17 -15.46 -8.53
C ARG A 28 -11.64 -15.04 -8.58
N ILE A 29 -12.03 -14.07 -7.75
CA ILE A 29 -13.42 -13.65 -7.60
C ILE A 29 -13.81 -12.60 -8.64
N THR A 30 -12.89 -11.73 -9.05
CA THR A 30 -13.18 -10.66 -10.00
C THR A 30 -12.56 -10.92 -11.36
N ASN A 31 -13.26 -10.52 -12.42
CA ASN A 31 -12.73 -10.43 -13.79
C ASN A 31 -11.70 -9.30 -13.96
N ILE A 32 -11.07 -8.85 -12.88
CA ILE A 32 -10.10 -7.75 -12.87
C ILE A 32 -8.88 -8.05 -13.76
N LYS A 33 -8.66 -9.33 -14.09
CA LYS A 33 -7.70 -9.78 -15.13
C LYS A 33 -7.97 -9.16 -16.51
N GLN A 34 -9.22 -8.78 -16.80
CA GLN A 34 -9.62 -8.16 -18.07
C GLN A 34 -9.24 -6.67 -18.15
N HIS A 35 -8.81 -6.06 -17.04
CA HIS A 35 -8.46 -4.64 -16.97
C HIS A 35 -6.99 -4.47 -16.57
N PRO A 36 -6.06 -4.43 -17.56
CA PRO A 36 -4.65 -4.26 -17.28
C PRO A 36 -4.41 -2.94 -16.52
N GLY A 37 -3.66 -3.02 -15.43
CA GLY A 37 -3.33 -1.88 -14.56
C GLY A 37 -4.19 -1.73 -13.30
N MET A 38 -5.40 -2.31 -13.25
CA MET A 38 -6.30 -2.15 -12.11
C MET A 38 -5.79 -2.89 -10.85
N ILE A 39 -5.24 -4.09 -11.04
CA ILE A 39 -4.60 -4.87 -9.98
C ILE A 39 -3.34 -4.18 -9.44
N ALA A 40 -2.52 -3.63 -10.33
CA ALA A 40 -1.28 -2.94 -9.95
C ALA A 40 -1.58 -1.68 -9.13
N CYS A 41 -2.61 -0.92 -9.52
CA CYS A 41 -3.04 0.25 -8.74
C CYS A 41 -3.54 -0.14 -7.35
N ALA A 42 -4.37 -1.18 -7.25
CA ALA A 42 -4.86 -1.69 -5.98
C ALA A 42 -3.71 -2.18 -5.08
N PHE A 43 -2.72 -2.87 -5.65
CA PHE A 43 -1.53 -3.34 -4.92
C PHE A 43 -0.70 -2.17 -4.37
N CYS A 44 -0.40 -1.17 -5.20
CA CYS A 44 0.38 -0.02 -4.73
C CYS A 44 -0.35 0.78 -3.65
N VAL A 45 -1.67 0.96 -3.76
CA VAL A 45 -2.47 1.62 -2.72
C VAL A 45 -2.41 0.82 -1.41
N TRP A 46 -2.63 -0.50 -1.46
CA TRP A 46 -2.53 -1.39 -0.30
C TRP A 46 -1.14 -1.32 0.35
N TYR A 47 -0.09 -1.42 -0.47
CA TYR A 47 1.29 -1.40 0.01
C TYR A 47 1.65 -0.07 0.67
N GLY A 48 1.28 1.06 0.06
CA GLY A 48 1.52 2.39 0.65
C GLY A 48 0.77 2.58 1.97
N THR A 49 -0.47 2.06 2.09
CA THR A 49 -1.20 2.12 3.36
C THR A 49 -0.57 1.22 4.42
N ALA A 50 -0.21 -0.02 4.07
CA ALA A 50 0.49 -0.93 4.97
C ALA A 50 1.81 -0.33 5.49
N ARG A 51 2.59 0.31 4.61
CA ARG A 51 3.82 1.02 4.98
C ARG A 51 3.58 2.13 5.98
N CYS A 52 2.60 3.01 5.73
CA CYS A 52 2.22 4.04 6.71
C CYS A 52 1.87 3.44 8.07
N VAL A 53 1.08 2.36 8.09
CA VAL A 53 0.63 1.70 9.32
C VAL A 53 1.82 1.11 10.09
N ILE A 54 2.68 0.34 9.42
CA ILE A 54 3.87 -0.28 10.04
C ILE A 54 4.81 0.78 10.61
N GLU A 55 4.96 1.90 9.92
CA GLU A 55 5.85 2.98 10.31
C GLU A 55 5.41 3.66 11.62
N PHE A 56 4.11 3.65 11.96
CA PHE A 56 3.63 4.08 13.29
C PHE A 56 4.02 3.12 14.42
N PHE A 57 4.23 1.85 14.13
CA PHE A 57 4.62 0.82 15.11
C PHE A 57 6.14 0.60 15.16
N ARG A 58 6.90 1.19 14.23
CA ARG A 58 8.37 1.20 14.30
C ARG A 58 8.81 2.27 15.29
N GLU A 59 9.71 1.88 16.19
CA GLU A 59 10.45 2.87 16.97
C GLU A 59 11.27 3.74 16.00
N PRO A 60 11.20 5.09 16.08
CA PRO A 60 11.99 5.95 15.22
C PRO A 60 13.47 5.71 15.50
N ASP A 61 14.21 5.28 14.47
CA ASP A 61 15.64 5.04 14.56
C ASP A 61 16.38 6.30 15.03
N ILE A 62 17.11 6.17 16.15
CA ILE A 62 17.86 7.25 16.83
C ILE A 62 18.86 7.95 15.90
N GLN A 63 19.31 7.28 14.83
CA GLN A 63 20.32 7.79 13.89
C GLN A 63 19.76 8.65 12.75
N ILE A 64 18.48 8.49 12.36
CA ILE A 64 17.89 9.25 11.24
C ILE A 64 17.03 10.41 11.76
N GLY A 65 16.44 10.25 12.96
CA GLY A 65 15.51 11.24 13.51
C GLY A 65 14.22 11.36 12.69
N SER A 66 13.14 11.83 13.30
CA SER A 66 11.89 12.11 12.59
C SER A 66 12.10 13.33 11.67
N VAL A 67 11.74 13.21 10.39
CA VAL A 67 11.97 14.21 9.34
C VAL A 67 11.20 15.50 9.62
N ALA A 68 10.01 15.39 10.22
CA ALA A 68 9.24 16.54 10.68
C ALA A 68 8.49 16.23 12.00
N PHE A 69 8.52 17.18 12.94
CA PHE A 69 7.73 17.23 14.17
C PHE A 69 7.80 16.03 15.15
N GLY A 70 8.71 15.06 14.95
CA GLY A 70 8.83 13.89 15.83
C GLY A 70 7.96 12.68 15.44
N TRP A 71 6.96 12.86 14.58
CA TRP A 71 6.01 11.81 14.15
C TRP A 71 6.05 11.50 12.65
N LEU A 72 6.61 12.38 11.82
CA LEU A 72 6.71 12.16 10.38
C LEU A 72 8.05 11.49 10.04
N THR A 73 7.97 10.25 9.59
CA THR A 73 9.10 9.43 9.15
C THR A 73 9.27 9.44 7.63
N MET A 74 10.47 9.12 7.12
CA MET A 74 10.73 9.00 5.68
C MET A 74 9.80 7.99 4.99
N GLY A 75 9.42 6.90 5.68
CA GLY A 75 8.50 5.89 5.15
C GLY A 75 7.11 6.45 4.83
N MET A 76 6.57 7.29 5.70
CA MET A 76 5.29 7.98 5.46
C MET A 76 5.37 8.94 4.27
N LEU A 77 6.45 9.71 4.16
CA LEU A 77 6.64 10.68 3.07
C LEU A 77 6.67 9.99 1.70
N LEU A 78 7.34 8.84 1.60
CA LEU A 78 7.40 8.02 0.39
C LEU A 78 6.08 7.27 0.11
N SER A 79 5.30 6.97 1.15
CA SER A 79 4.02 6.29 1.00
C SER A 79 2.94 7.21 0.39
N VAL A 80 3.02 8.53 0.61
CA VAL A 80 2.08 9.52 0.04
C VAL A 80 2.02 9.45 -1.50
N PRO A 81 3.12 9.59 -2.26
CA PRO A 81 3.08 9.47 -3.72
C PRO A 81 2.75 8.04 -4.17
N MET A 82 3.16 7.02 -3.41
CA MET A 82 2.81 5.63 -3.69
C MET A 82 1.32 5.32 -3.57
N ILE A 83 0.56 6.08 -2.78
CA ILE A 83 -0.91 5.94 -2.69
C ILE A 83 -1.58 6.84 -3.75
N LEU A 84 -1.17 8.10 -3.85
CA LEU A 84 -1.83 9.11 -4.69
C LEU A 84 -1.78 8.78 -6.18
N ILE A 85 -0.60 8.42 -6.71
CA ILE A 85 -0.43 8.15 -8.14
C ILE A 85 -1.33 6.98 -8.60
N PRO A 86 -1.28 5.80 -7.97
CA PRO A 86 -2.13 4.69 -8.39
C PRO A 86 -3.62 4.92 -8.09
N LEU A 87 -3.98 5.73 -7.09
CA LEU A 87 -5.38 6.13 -6.88
C LEU A 87 -5.90 6.95 -8.08
N ILE A 88 -5.13 7.92 -8.55
CA ILE A 88 -5.48 8.73 -9.73
C ILE A 88 -5.59 7.83 -10.97
N VAL A 89 -4.61 6.95 -11.19
CA VAL A 89 -4.63 6.02 -12.33
C VAL A 89 -5.84 5.08 -12.24
N PHE A 90 -6.17 4.55 -11.05
CA PHE A 90 -7.33 3.70 -10.84
C PHE A 90 -8.63 4.42 -11.24
N VAL A 91 -8.82 5.66 -10.77
CA VAL A 91 -9.98 6.49 -11.11
C VAL A 91 -10.07 6.71 -12.62
N VAL A 92 -8.96 7.05 -13.28
CA VAL A 92 -8.91 7.22 -14.75
C VAL A 92 -9.26 5.92 -15.49
N LEU A 93 -8.75 4.77 -15.04
CA LEU A 93 -9.06 3.47 -15.64
C LEU A 93 -10.53 3.09 -15.49
N VAL A 94 -11.14 3.39 -14.34
CA VAL A 94 -12.58 3.18 -14.12
C VAL A 94 -13.41 4.08 -15.04
N TYR A 95 -13.08 5.37 -15.15
CA TYR A 95 -13.77 6.28 -16.07
C TYR A 95 -13.68 5.81 -17.53
N LYS A 96 -12.51 5.34 -17.97
CA LYS A 96 -12.34 4.80 -19.32
C LYS A 96 -13.16 3.53 -19.55
N ASN A 97 -13.20 2.63 -18.58
CA ASN A 97 -13.99 1.39 -18.67
C ASN A 97 -15.49 1.65 -18.76
N VAL A 98 -16.02 2.60 -17.98
CA VAL A 98 -17.43 2.98 -18.05
C VAL A 98 -17.76 3.51 -19.44
N LYS A 99 -16.94 4.42 -19.98
CA LYS A 99 -17.16 5.01 -21.31
C LYS A 99 -17.12 3.98 -22.44
N TYR A 100 -16.17 3.04 -22.39
CA TYR A 100 -16.03 1.98 -23.39
C TYR A 100 -17.18 0.96 -23.39
N LYS A 101 -17.92 0.85 -22.29
CA LYS A 101 -19.09 -0.04 -22.18
C LYS A 101 -20.40 0.62 -22.65
N THR A 102 -20.40 1.95 -22.80
CA THR A 102 -21.57 2.76 -23.21
C THR A 102 -21.49 3.32 -24.63
N ALA A 103 -20.40 3.07 -25.36
CA ALA A 103 -20.22 3.41 -26.78
C ALA A 103 -20.33 2.15 -27.63
#